data_AF-G2ZW07-F1
#
_entry.id   AF-G2ZW07-F1
#
_cell.length_a   1.000
_cell.length_b   1.000
_cell.length_c   1.000
_cell.angle_alpha   90.00
_cell.angle_beta   90.00
_cell.angle_gamma   90.00
#
_symmetry.space_group_name_H-M   'P 1'
#
loop_
_entity.id
_entity.type
_entity.pdbx_description
1 polymer ?
#
loop_
_entity_poly.entity_id
_entity_poly.type
_entity_poly.pdbx_seq_one_letter_code
_entity_poly.pdbx_strand_id
1 'polypeptide(L)'
;MGTLDPWINSSTGDGYRNSVVAIPGDGSKTNFDFNFGGGYIDKSHIKAYTYDTATGHTEVTPFTWLGPNTIQVVPAPATGIHVVIYRDTPKSAPLVNFSTNASMTEKNLDLMAQQAIFSAAEMVDRFDSINAGSSDAIERSVTALNTANTALANSSVAVSTANAANTTAGAANATASAANTKADNAVTTANAANATANGIDAKAQSALDNSNTANTNANNAVSTANSAAAAVGNKIDKNGTVAMAADLNLGTHKVINVVDPVNPQDAATRNFVTTMTNGSSGYAKGALIKRTTLTVSGTFAFDPKTTTYIVEGCGGGGAGGGSGAAASAGTCSAGAGGSSGAWGVAKVTGSSFSAVNFTIGSGGNQGSAGTAGGNGGQTSFGGVLVLPAGGGGGAGGVVNSSQVIVGGAWGAGTPSGTGLIHGSDGNDGQPGVALSGGSPWSGAGGGTPYGSGGRPVVFNGGSSSASGSPGRGYGSGGAGGACTNLNSQTYGGAGQPGILIVWEYA
;
A
#
# COMPACT_ATOMS: atom_id res chain seq x y z
N MET A 1 23.70 -82.23 -19.78
CA MET A 1 23.05 -83.57 -19.83
C MET A 1 23.53 -84.34 -21.07
N GLY A 2 24.70 -84.95 -20.99
CA GLY A 2 25.21 -85.90 -21.98
C GLY A 2 25.11 -87.31 -21.41
N THR A 3 24.38 -88.18 -22.09
CA THR A 3 24.19 -89.60 -21.80
C THR A 3 25.52 -90.34 -21.81
N LEU A 4 25.87 -91.01 -20.71
CA LEU A 4 26.90 -92.05 -20.72
C LEU A 4 26.22 -93.37 -21.10
N ASP A 5 26.58 -93.88 -22.27
CA ASP A 5 26.26 -95.25 -22.70
C ASP A 5 26.90 -96.25 -21.73
N PRO A 6 26.15 -97.23 -21.21
CA PRO A 6 26.65 -98.15 -20.20
C PRO A 6 27.45 -99.26 -20.88
N TRP A 7 28.77 -99.12 -20.91
CA TRP A 7 29.65 -100.28 -20.98
C TRP A 7 30.52 -100.31 -19.72
N ILE A 8 30.27 -101.33 -18.90
CA ILE A 8 30.73 -101.56 -17.52
C ILE A 8 29.83 -100.89 -16.47
N ASN A 9 29.12 -101.76 -15.78
CA ASN A 9 28.40 -101.57 -14.53
C ASN A 9 29.34 -100.96 -13.46
N SER A 10 29.61 -99.65 -13.49
CA SER A 10 30.45 -98.97 -12.48
C SER A 10 29.68 -98.55 -11.22
N SER A 11 28.43 -98.97 -11.09
CA SER A 11 27.68 -98.91 -9.84
C SER A 11 26.89 -100.20 -9.63
N THR A 12 27.12 -100.91 -8.54
CA THR A 12 25.98 -101.65 -7.94
C THR A 12 24.92 -100.58 -7.66
N GLY A 13 23.67 -100.77 -8.10
CA GLY A 13 22.60 -99.77 -8.26
C GLY A 13 22.24 -98.84 -7.09
N ASP A 14 23.07 -98.75 -6.05
CA ASP A 14 22.91 -97.98 -4.81
C ASP A 14 24.04 -96.94 -4.60
N GLY A 15 24.83 -96.60 -5.63
CA GLY A 15 25.86 -95.53 -5.57
C GLY A 15 27.23 -95.96 -5.04
N TYR A 16 27.45 -97.25 -4.80
CA TYR A 16 28.77 -97.81 -4.48
C TYR A 16 29.56 -98.06 -5.76
N ARG A 17 30.78 -97.51 -5.83
CA ARG A 17 31.74 -97.82 -6.90
C ARG A 17 32.53 -99.08 -6.53
N ASN A 18 33.20 -99.68 -7.51
CA ASN A 18 33.88 -100.96 -7.33
C ASN A 18 35.02 -100.92 -6.30
N SER A 19 35.62 -99.74 -6.10
CA SER A 19 36.81 -99.53 -5.28
C SER A 19 36.76 -98.31 -4.37
N VAL A 20 35.68 -97.52 -4.41
CA VAL A 20 35.53 -96.30 -3.61
C VAL A 20 34.10 -96.09 -3.15
N VAL A 21 33.95 -95.60 -1.93
CA VAL A 21 32.68 -95.14 -1.37
C VAL A 21 32.86 -93.75 -0.77
N ALA A 22 31.87 -92.88 -0.95
CA ALA A 22 31.83 -91.56 -0.34
C ALA A 22 30.64 -91.49 0.61
N ILE A 23 30.90 -91.33 1.90
CA ILE A 23 29.88 -91.39 2.95
C ILE A 23 29.78 -90.02 3.62
N PRO A 24 28.59 -89.40 3.70
CA PRO A 24 28.44 -88.09 4.34
C PRO A 24 28.71 -88.18 5.85
N GLY A 25 29.43 -87.19 6.38
CA GLY A 25 29.47 -86.88 7.80
C GLY A 25 28.23 -86.10 8.25
N ASP A 26 27.91 -86.18 9.54
CA ASP A 26 26.79 -85.46 10.18
C ASP A 26 27.25 -84.59 11.36
N GLY A 27 28.56 -84.44 11.54
CA GLY A 27 29.19 -83.72 12.65
C GLY A 27 29.23 -84.47 13.98
N SER A 28 28.68 -85.68 14.07
CA SER A 28 28.68 -86.51 15.29
C SER A 28 29.14 -87.96 15.07
N LYS A 29 28.97 -88.50 13.85
CA LYS A 29 29.33 -89.85 13.43
C LYS A 29 30.84 -89.97 13.24
N THR A 30 31.45 -90.86 14.00
CA THR A 30 32.87 -91.21 13.86
C THR A 30 33.10 -92.53 13.14
N ASN A 31 32.09 -93.40 13.03
CA ASN A 31 32.26 -94.76 12.51
C ASN A 31 31.67 -94.85 11.09
N PHE A 32 32.44 -95.37 10.16
CA PHE A 32 32.08 -95.44 8.75
C PHE A 32 32.24 -96.87 8.23
N ASP A 33 31.11 -97.48 7.86
CA ASP A 33 31.04 -98.80 7.27
C ASP A 33 31.21 -98.71 5.74
N PHE A 34 32.02 -99.59 5.17
CA PHE A 34 32.28 -99.62 3.73
C PHE A 34 32.33 -101.05 3.20
N ASN A 35 31.94 -101.21 1.93
CA ASN A 35 32.10 -102.46 1.22
C ASN A 35 32.54 -102.17 -0.23
N PHE A 36 33.43 -102.99 -0.75
CA PHE A 36 33.93 -102.89 -2.13
C PHE A 36 33.58 -104.15 -2.92
N GLY A 37 33.42 -104.00 -4.23
CA GLY A 37 33.30 -105.15 -5.13
C GLY A 37 34.51 -106.07 -4.98
N GLY A 38 34.26 -107.32 -4.56
CA GLY A 38 35.30 -108.32 -4.29
C GLY A 38 36.10 -108.12 -3.00
N GLY A 39 35.82 -107.09 -2.20
CA GLY A 39 36.51 -106.80 -0.93
C GLY A 39 37.87 -106.11 -1.11
N TYR A 40 38.84 -106.44 -0.25
CA TYR A 40 40.21 -105.94 -0.31
C TYR A 40 41.21 -107.06 0.01
N ILE A 41 42.42 -106.97 -0.55
CA ILE A 41 43.47 -107.98 -0.34
C ILE A 41 44.15 -107.82 1.02
N ASP A 42 44.50 -106.58 1.37
CA ASP A 42 45.16 -106.24 2.63
C ASP A 42 44.63 -104.92 3.17
N LYS A 43 44.55 -104.77 4.50
CA LYS A 43 44.04 -103.55 5.15
C LYS A 43 44.88 -102.32 4.83
N SER A 44 46.17 -102.49 4.56
CA SER A 44 47.07 -101.40 4.15
C SER A 44 46.73 -100.80 2.79
N HIS A 45 45.96 -101.50 1.96
CA HIS A 45 45.49 -101.00 0.67
C HIS A 45 44.29 -100.06 0.82
N ILE A 46 43.67 -99.98 2.00
CA ILE A 46 42.55 -99.07 2.22
C ILE A 46 43.08 -97.73 2.68
N LYS A 47 42.57 -96.68 2.02
CA LYS A 47 42.91 -95.29 2.28
C LYS A 47 41.63 -94.48 2.42
N ALA A 48 41.70 -93.36 3.13
CA ALA A 48 40.58 -92.45 3.24
C ALA A 48 41.03 -90.99 3.08
N TYR A 49 40.12 -90.16 2.57
CA TYR A 49 40.25 -88.72 2.55
C TYR A 49 38.88 -88.07 2.79
N THR A 50 38.84 -86.84 3.27
CA THR A 50 37.63 -86.05 3.39
C THR A 50 37.44 -85.20 2.15
N TYR A 51 36.22 -85.11 1.64
CA TYR A 51 35.82 -84.29 0.50
C TYR A 51 34.76 -83.26 0.94
N ASP A 52 35.08 -81.98 0.79
CA ASP A 52 34.15 -80.89 1.01
C ASP A 52 33.31 -80.64 -0.25
N THR A 53 32.00 -80.86 -0.14
CA THR A 53 31.06 -80.71 -1.26
C THR A 53 30.82 -79.25 -1.68
N ALA A 54 31.12 -78.27 -0.83
CA ALA A 54 30.93 -76.85 -1.12
C ALA A 54 32.13 -76.23 -1.84
N THR A 55 33.35 -76.59 -1.41
CA THR A 55 34.60 -76.02 -1.94
C THR A 55 35.33 -76.92 -2.93
N GLY A 56 35.02 -78.22 -2.92
CA GLY A 56 35.75 -79.24 -3.66
C GLY A 56 37.09 -79.64 -3.02
N HIS A 57 37.38 -79.17 -1.80
CA HIS A 57 38.64 -79.47 -1.10
C HIS A 57 38.73 -80.94 -0.70
N THR A 58 39.91 -81.54 -0.85
CA THR A 58 40.19 -82.92 -0.43
C THR A 58 41.39 -82.98 0.51
N GLU A 59 41.30 -83.79 1.57
CA GLU A 59 42.37 -83.93 2.57
C GLU A 59 42.49 -85.38 3.06
N VAL A 60 43.71 -85.93 3.10
CA VAL A 60 43.94 -87.31 3.57
C VAL A 60 43.50 -87.45 5.02
N THR A 61 42.70 -88.48 5.31
CA THR A 61 42.07 -88.66 6.62
C THR A 61 42.67 -89.86 7.34
N PRO A 62 43.36 -89.66 8.48
CA PRO A 62 43.75 -90.77 9.36
C PRO A 62 42.52 -91.49 9.90
N PHE A 63 42.60 -92.81 10.00
CA PHE A 63 41.53 -93.63 10.55
C PHE A 63 42.07 -94.82 11.34
N THR A 64 41.23 -95.39 12.20
CA THR A 64 41.51 -96.65 12.90
C THR A 64 40.49 -97.72 12.51
N TRP A 65 40.84 -98.99 12.63
CA TRP A 65 39.94 -100.09 12.27
C TRP A 65 39.10 -100.52 13.47
N LEU A 66 37.78 -100.55 13.31
CA LEU A 66 36.85 -101.12 14.30
C LEU A 66 36.38 -102.53 13.92
N GLY A 67 36.47 -102.90 12.64
CA GLY A 67 36.08 -104.20 12.11
C GLY A 67 36.78 -104.53 10.80
N PRO A 68 36.37 -105.59 10.09
CA PRO A 68 36.84 -105.87 8.73
C PRO A 68 36.34 -104.82 7.72
N ASN A 69 35.16 -104.22 7.95
CA ASN A 69 34.51 -103.31 7.01
C ASN A 69 34.10 -101.98 7.65
N THR A 70 34.71 -101.63 8.78
CA THR A 70 34.37 -100.43 9.55
C THR A 70 35.63 -99.72 10.00
N ILE A 71 35.73 -98.43 9.66
CA ILE A 71 36.79 -97.54 10.14
C ILE A 71 36.21 -96.47 11.09
N GLN A 72 37.04 -95.96 11.98
CA GLN A 72 36.75 -94.80 12.80
C GLN A 72 37.60 -93.61 12.37
N VAL A 73 36.95 -92.48 12.13
CA VAL A 73 37.55 -91.18 11.85
C VAL A 73 37.23 -90.25 13.03
N VAL A 74 38.26 -89.66 13.62
CA VAL A 74 38.16 -88.71 14.74
C VAL A 74 39.01 -87.48 14.41
N PRO A 75 38.50 -86.24 14.56
CA PRO A 75 37.14 -85.89 15.01
C PRO A 75 36.05 -86.27 13.99
N ALA A 76 34.77 -86.26 14.43
CA ALA A 76 33.63 -86.56 13.56
C ALA A 76 33.55 -85.56 12.39
N PRO A 77 33.55 -86.01 11.13
CA PRO A 77 33.42 -85.14 9.96
C PRO A 77 32.11 -84.35 9.99
N ALA A 78 32.20 -83.04 9.78
CA ALA A 78 31.05 -82.14 9.79
C ALA A 78 30.07 -82.38 8.63
N THR A 79 28.83 -81.89 8.78
CA THR A 79 27.85 -81.88 7.68
C THR A 79 28.41 -81.16 6.45
N GLY A 80 28.27 -81.77 5.28
CA GLY A 80 28.84 -81.27 4.02
C GLY A 80 30.24 -81.81 3.70
N ILE A 81 30.90 -82.47 4.66
CA ILE A 81 32.16 -83.19 4.48
C ILE A 81 31.87 -84.68 4.34
N HIS A 82 32.25 -85.26 3.20
CA HIS A 82 32.16 -86.69 2.95
C HIS A 82 33.47 -87.38 3.32
N VAL A 83 33.41 -88.53 3.99
CA VAL A 83 34.55 -89.44 4.10
C VAL A 83 34.56 -90.35 2.88
N VAL A 84 35.59 -90.20 2.06
CA VAL A 84 35.82 -91.04 0.90
C VAL A 84 36.81 -92.12 1.27
N ILE A 85 36.35 -93.37 1.28
CA ILE A 85 37.14 -94.56 1.58
C ILE A 85 37.37 -95.27 0.26
N TYR A 86 38.63 -95.56 -0.07
CA TYR A 86 39.00 -96.17 -1.33
C TYR A 86 40.08 -97.23 -1.18
N ARG A 87 40.07 -98.18 -2.12
CA ARG A 87 41.09 -99.20 -2.29
C ARG A 87 42.20 -98.65 -3.21
N ASP A 88 43.45 -98.83 -2.80
CA ASP A 88 44.65 -98.57 -3.59
C ASP A 88 45.53 -99.82 -3.55
N THR A 89 45.20 -100.76 -4.42
CA THR A 89 45.94 -102.01 -4.54
C THR A 89 47.34 -101.74 -5.10
N PRO A 90 48.43 -102.37 -4.61
CA PRO A 90 49.76 -102.20 -5.18
C PRO A 90 49.78 -102.57 -6.66
N LYS A 91 50.33 -101.69 -7.50
CA LYS A 91 50.36 -101.84 -8.97
C LYS A 91 51.78 -101.97 -9.52
N SER A 92 52.79 -101.73 -8.69
CA SER A 92 54.20 -101.67 -9.09
C SER A 92 54.85 -103.05 -9.26
N ALA A 93 54.31 -104.09 -8.59
CA ALA A 93 54.77 -105.46 -8.70
C ALA A 93 53.63 -106.44 -8.35
N PRO A 94 53.66 -107.68 -8.87
CA PRO A 94 52.77 -108.74 -8.43
C PRO A 94 52.95 -109.02 -6.93
N LEU A 95 51.84 -109.20 -6.20
CA LEU A 95 51.87 -109.58 -4.78
C LEU A 95 52.39 -111.00 -4.58
N VAL A 96 52.33 -111.83 -5.63
CA VAL A 96 52.90 -113.18 -5.67
C VAL A 96 53.93 -113.24 -6.77
N ASN A 97 55.14 -113.68 -6.42
CA ASN A 97 56.23 -113.89 -7.38
C ASN A 97 56.38 -115.39 -7.70
N PHE A 98 56.17 -115.78 -8.96
CA PHE A 98 56.41 -117.15 -9.41
C PHE A 98 57.90 -117.34 -9.69
N SER A 99 58.52 -118.30 -9.00
CA SER A 99 59.93 -118.69 -9.20
C SER A 99 60.04 -120.20 -9.36
N THR A 100 61.13 -120.66 -9.97
CA THR A 100 61.41 -122.09 -10.14
C THR A 100 61.45 -122.76 -8.77
N ASN A 101 60.66 -123.84 -8.60
CA ASN A 101 60.41 -124.57 -7.34
C ASN A 101 59.43 -123.92 -6.33
N ALA A 102 58.79 -122.78 -6.65
CA ALA A 102 57.69 -122.24 -5.83
C ALA A 102 56.40 -123.07 -6.02
N SER A 103 55.67 -123.33 -4.93
CA SER A 103 54.39 -124.05 -4.99
C SER A 103 53.32 -123.21 -5.70
N MET A 104 52.81 -123.71 -6.83
CA MET A 104 51.63 -123.16 -7.51
C MET A 104 50.37 -123.60 -6.77
N THR A 105 49.91 -122.78 -5.83
CA THR A 105 48.66 -123.01 -5.08
C THR A 105 47.53 -122.15 -5.65
N GLU A 106 46.30 -122.65 -5.61
CA GLU A 106 45.07 -121.89 -5.94
C GLU A 106 45.07 -120.49 -5.32
N LYS A 107 45.37 -120.39 -4.01
CA LYS A 107 45.48 -119.11 -3.28
C LYS A 107 46.42 -118.08 -3.93
N ASN A 108 47.51 -118.54 -4.54
CA ASN A 108 48.51 -117.67 -5.18
C ASN A 108 48.05 -117.22 -6.58
N LEU A 109 47.32 -118.07 -7.30
CA LEU A 109 46.70 -117.75 -8.58
C LEU A 109 45.53 -116.79 -8.39
N ASP A 110 44.68 -117.04 -7.40
CA ASP A 110 43.55 -116.17 -7.03
C ASP A 110 44.03 -114.80 -6.58
N LEU A 111 45.10 -114.72 -5.77
CA LEU A 111 45.66 -113.45 -5.32
C LEU A 111 46.19 -112.59 -6.48
N MET A 112 46.85 -113.20 -7.47
CA MET A 112 47.26 -112.50 -8.69
C MET A 112 46.06 -112.03 -9.53
N ALA A 113 45.08 -112.90 -9.74
CA ALA A 113 43.88 -112.56 -10.50
C ALA A 113 43.09 -111.43 -9.81
N GLN A 114 42.97 -111.49 -8.49
CA GLN A 114 42.30 -110.49 -7.67
C GLN A 114 43.04 -109.15 -7.71
N GLN A 115 44.37 -109.14 -7.65
CA GLN A 115 45.18 -107.92 -7.78
C GLN A 115 44.95 -107.24 -9.14
N ALA A 116 44.89 -108.02 -10.22
CA ALA A 116 44.63 -107.51 -11.57
C ALA A 116 43.22 -106.93 -11.71
N ILE A 117 42.20 -107.65 -11.22
CA ILE A 117 40.79 -107.19 -11.23
C ILE A 117 40.64 -105.90 -10.41
N PHE A 118 41.25 -105.82 -9.24
CA PHE A 118 41.17 -104.63 -8.39
C PHE A 118 41.86 -103.43 -8.99
N SER A 119 43.01 -103.64 -9.62
CA SER A 119 43.72 -102.57 -10.34
C SER A 119 42.89 -102.01 -11.50
N ALA A 120 42.21 -102.89 -12.26
CA ALA A 120 41.32 -102.47 -13.33
C ALA A 120 40.08 -101.72 -12.82
N ALA A 121 39.43 -102.24 -11.76
CA ALA A 121 38.29 -101.60 -11.12
C ALA A 121 38.62 -100.20 -10.58
N GLU A 122 39.77 -100.04 -9.93
CA GLU A 122 40.26 -98.74 -9.44
C GLU A 122 40.52 -97.73 -10.56
N MET A 123 41.02 -98.19 -11.71
CA MET A 123 41.22 -97.33 -12.89
C MET A 123 39.89 -96.89 -13.50
N VAL A 124 38.90 -97.79 -13.62
CA VAL A 124 37.56 -97.46 -14.15
C VAL A 124 36.90 -96.40 -13.27
N ASP A 125 36.87 -96.60 -11.95
CA ASP A 125 36.24 -95.65 -11.04
C ASP A 125 36.93 -94.26 -11.08
N ARG A 126 38.27 -94.22 -11.22
CA ARG A 126 39.02 -92.97 -11.38
C ARG A 126 38.73 -92.29 -12.71
N PHE A 127 38.67 -93.04 -13.80
CA PHE A 127 38.39 -92.52 -15.15
C PHE A 127 36.99 -91.93 -15.24
N ASP A 128 35.98 -92.60 -14.68
CA ASP A 128 34.60 -92.09 -14.61
C ASP A 128 34.52 -90.78 -13.82
N SER A 129 35.28 -90.67 -12.72
CA SER A 129 35.36 -89.43 -11.93
C SER A 129 35.98 -88.27 -12.72
N ILE A 130 37.02 -88.53 -13.50
CA ILE A 130 37.71 -87.51 -14.31
C ILE A 130 36.84 -87.03 -15.47
N ASN A 131 36.14 -87.95 -16.14
CA ASN A 131 35.22 -87.61 -17.24
C ASN A 131 34.05 -86.75 -16.76
N ALA A 132 33.45 -87.12 -15.62
CA ALA A 132 32.40 -86.32 -15.00
C ALA A 132 32.89 -84.89 -14.67
N GLY A 133 34.07 -84.76 -14.03
CA GLY A 133 34.64 -83.46 -13.71
C GLY A 133 35.00 -82.61 -14.94
N SER A 134 35.43 -83.23 -16.04
CA SER A 134 35.74 -82.53 -17.30
C SER A 134 34.48 -81.99 -17.98
N SER A 135 33.39 -82.77 -17.98
CA SER A 135 32.09 -82.33 -18.49
C SER A 135 31.57 -81.10 -17.73
N ASP A 136 31.64 -81.14 -16.40
CA ASP A 136 31.20 -80.03 -15.55
C ASP A 136 32.04 -78.77 -15.77
N ALA A 137 33.36 -78.91 -15.98
CA ALA A 137 34.24 -77.79 -16.29
C ALA A 137 33.90 -77.11 -17.63
N ILE A 138 33.59 -77.89 -18.66
CA ILE A 138 33.15 -77.37 -19.96
C ILE A 138 31.84 -76.60 -19.81
N GLU A 139 30.84 -77.18 -19.12
CA GLU A 139 29.55 -76.52 -18.91
C GLU A 139 29.72 -75.18 -18.18
N ARG A 140 30.50 -75.15 -17.09
CA ARG A 140 30.83 -73.91 -16.37
C ARG A 140 31.51 -72.87 -17.26
N SER A 141 32.42 -73.28 -18.14
CA SER A 141 33.11 -72.38 -19.07
C SER A 141 32.16 -71.77 -20.11
N VAL A 142 31.22 -72.56 -20.63
CA VAL A 142 30.19 -72.11 -21.58
C VAL A 142 29.25 -71.12 -20.91
N THR A 143 28.80 -71.40 -19.68
CA THR A 143 27.98 -70.47 -18.90
C THR A 143 28.70 -69.15 -18.67
N ALA A 144 29.97 -69.19 -18.25
CA ALA A 144 30.77 -67.98 -18.03
C ALA A 144 30.94 -67.15 -19.31
N LEU A 145 31.21 -67.79 -20.45
CA LEU A 145 31.32 -67.12 -21.74
C LEU A 145 30.01 -66.44 -22.15
N ASN A 146 28.87 -67.12 -21.99
CA ASN A 146 27.56 -66.55 -22.27
C ASN A 146 27.26 -65.34 -21.38
N THR A 147 27.55 -65.44 -20.08
CA THR A 147 27.41 -64.32 -19.14
C THR A 147 28.29 -63.13 -19.55
N ALA A 148 29.53 -63.36 -19.94
CA ALA A 148 30.44 -62.31 -20.41
C ALA A 148 29.94 -61.63 -21.69
N ASN A 149 29.43 -62.41 -22.65
CA ASN A 149 28.84 -61.87 -23.89
C ASN A 149 27.59 -61.03 -23.61
N THR A 150 26.72 -61.46 -22.70
CA THR A 150 25.57 -60.66 -22.26
C THR A 150 26.01 -59.35 -21.60
N ALA A 151 27.02 -59.39 -20.74
CA ALA A 151 27.56 -58.18 -20.11
C ALA A 151 28.16 -57.21 -21.14
N LEU A 152 28.89 -57.71 -22.14
CA LEU A 152 29.44 -56.90 -23.22
C LEU A 152 28.34 -56.23 -24.05
N ALA A 153 27.29 -56.97 -24.41
CA ALA A 153 26.14 -56.42 -25.13
C ALA A 153 25.43 -55.30 -24.32
N ASN A 154 25.18 -55.54 -23.03
CA ASN A 154 24.57 -54.54 -22.14
C ASN A 154 25.45 -53.29 -22.02
N SER A 155 26.77 -53.44 -21.94
CA SER A 155 27.70 -52.30 -21.91
C SER A 155 27.66 -51.50 -23.21
N SER A 156 27.58 -52.17 -24.37
CA SER A 156 27.48 -51.48 -25.66
C SER A 156 26.18 -50.67 -25.79
N VAL A 157 25.07 -51.21 -25.28
CA VAL A 157 23.78 -50.50 -25.22
C VAL A 157 23.90 -49.29 -24.29
N ALA A 158 24.48 -49.45 -23.10
CA ALA A 158 24.66 -48.36 -22.15
C ALA A 158 25.50 -47.20 -22.72
N VAL A 159 26.58 -47.50 -23.45
CA VAL A 159 27.39 -46.49 -24.15
C VAL A 159 26.57 -45.75 -25.20
N SER A 160 25.76 -46.48 -25.98
CA SER A 160 24.89 -45.88 -27.00
C SER A 160 23.85 -44.94 -26.38
N THR A 161 23.23 -45.36 -25.28
CA THR A 161 22.29 -44.53 -24.50
C THR A 161 22.97 -43.28 -23.94
N ALA A 162 24.18 -43.40 -23.40
CA ALA A 162 24.95 -42.26 -22.89
C ALA A 162 25.30 -41.26 -24.00
N ASN A 163 25.72 -41.74 -25.17
CA ASN A 163 26.02 -40.88 -26.32
C ASN A 163 24.77 -40.15 -26.84
N ALA A 164 23.62 -40.84 -26.88
CA ALA A 164 22.34 -40.22 -27.23
C ALA A 164 21.96 -39.12 -26.21
N ALA A 165 22.09 -39.39 -24.91
CA ALA A 165 21.82 -38.41 -23.87
C ALA A 165 22.75 -37.17 -23.98
N ASN A 166 24.04 -37.37 -24.27
CA ASN A 166 24.99 -36.28 -24.49
C ASN A 166 24.61 -35.42 -25.72
N THR A 167 24.12 -36.06 -26.79
CA THR A 167 23.63 -35.35 -27.98
C THR A 167 22.40 -34.50 -27.66
N THR A 168 21.44 -35.05 -26.91
CA THR A 168 20.25 -34.32 -26.45
C THR A 168 20.63 -33.14 -25.55
N ALA A 169 21.58 -33.33 -24.62
CA ALA A 169 22.07 -32.26 -23.76
C ALA A 169 22.73 -31.12 -24.56
N GLY A 170 23.54 -31.47 -25.58
CA GLY A 170 24.13 -30.49 -26.50
C GLY A 170 23.07 -29.67 -27.25
N ALA A 171 22.03 -30.32 -27.75
CA ALA A 171 20.92 -29.65 -28.42
C ALA A 171 20.15 -28.71 -27.47
N ALA A 172 19.88 -29.15 -26.24
CA ALA A 172 19.24 -28.33 -25.22
C ALA A 172 20.06 -27.08 -24.88
N ASN A 173 21.39 -27.22 -24.76
CA ASN A 173 22.29 -26.10 -24.51
C ASN A 173 22.32 -25.10 -25.68
N ALA A 174 22.26 -25.58 -26.92
CA ALA A 174 22.16 -24.73 -28.11
C ALA A 174 20.83 -23.95 -28.14
N THR A 175 19.71 -24.60 -27.81
CA THR A 175 18.40 -23.93 -27.69
C THR A 175 18.41 -22.88 -26.59
N ALA A 176 18.99 -23.16 -25.42
CA ALA A 176 19.11 -22.21 -24.32
C ALA A 176 19.96 -20.99 -24.72
N SER A 177 21.08 -21.21 -25.40
CA SER A 177 21.94 -20.14 -25.91
C SER A 177 21.20 -19.25 -26.90
N ALA A 178 20.44 -19.83 -27.83
CA ALA A 178 19.61 -19.08 -28.78
C ALA A 178 18.49 -18.28 -28.09
N ALA A 179 17.91 -18.83 -27.01
CA ALA A 179 16.91 -18.12 -26.20
C ALA A 179 17.51 -16.89 -25.51
N ASN A 180 18.72 -17.03 -24.93
CA ASN A 180 19.44 -15.90 -24.34
C ASN A 180 19.72 -14.79 -25.37
N THR A 181 20.19 -15.13 -26.57
CA THR A 181 20.40 -14.14 -27.64
C THR A 181 19.10 -13.42 -28.03
N LYS A 182 17.96 -14.14 -28.11
CA LYS A 182 16.66 -13.52 -28.37
C LYS A 182 16.25 -12.57 -27.24
N ALA A 183 16.53 -12.92 -25.98
CA ALA A 183 16.27 -12.07 -24.84
C ALA A 183 17.12 -10.79 -24.88
N ASP A 184 18.42 -10.89 -25.19
CA ASP A 184 19.32 -9.74 -25.32
C ASP A 184 18.87 -8.79 -26.45
N ASN A 185 18.43 -9.35 -27.58
CA ASN A 185 17.86 -8.58 -28.68
C ASN A 185 16.56 -7.86 -28.28
N ALA A 186 15.71 -8.53 -27.49
CA ALA A 186 14.48 -7.94 -26.97
C ALA A 186 14.77 -6.77 -26.01
N VAL A 187 15.74 -6.93 -25.11
CA VAL A 187 16.22 -5.86 -24.21
C VAL A 187 16.76 -4.69 -25.02
N THR A 188 17.58 -4.95 -26.04
CA THR A 188 18.11 -3.90 -26.94
C THR A 188 16.98 -3.13 -27.62
N THR A 189 15.96 -3.84 -28.12
CA THR A 189 14.78 -3.24 -28.76
C THR A 189 13.98 -2.39 -27.77
N ALA A 190 13.78 -2.89 -26.55
CA ALA A 190 13.07 -2.16 -25.48
C ALA A 190 13.81 -0.88 -25.08
N ASN A 191 15.14 -0.92 -24.97
CA ASN A 191 15.96 0.25 -24.68
C ASN A 191 15.87 1.31 -25.79
N ALA A 192 15.87 0.89 -27.06
CA ALA A 192 15.67 1.80 -28.19
C ALA A 192 14.27 2.44 -28.20
N ALA A 193 13.23 1.67 -27.86
CA ALA A 193 11.88 2.19 -27.69
C ALA A 193 11.79 3.22 -26.55
N ASN A 194 12.41 2.94 -25.40
CA ASN A 194 12.47 3.85 -24.26
C ASN A 194 13.20 5.16 -24.61
N ALA A 195 14.32 5.09 -25.34
CA ALA A 195 15.03 6.27 -25.83
C ALA A 195 14.15 7.11 -26.77
N THR A 196 13.38 6.46 -27.65
CA THR A 196 12.42 7.13 -28.52
C THR A 196 11.32 7.82 -27.73
N ALA A 197 10.76 7.15 -26.71
CA ALA A 197 9.72 7.71 -25.85
C ALA A 197 10.22 8.94 -25.08
N ASN A 198 11.42 8.87 -24.48
CA ASN A 198 12.05 10.03 -23.83
C ASN A 198 12.27 11.19 -24.79
N GLY A 199 12.66 10.90 -26.04
CA GLY A 199 12.79 11.91 -27.09
C GLY A 199 11.46 12.56 -27.49
N ILE A 200 10.36 11.80 -27.47
CA ILE A 200 9.01 12.33 -27.71
C ILE A 200 8.57 13.21 -26.54
N ASP A 201 8.77 12.77 -25.30
CA ASP A 201 8.42 13.54 -24.09
C ASP A 201 9.13 14.90 -24.05
N ALA A 202 10.44 14.92 -24.35
CA ALA A 202 11.21 16.16 -24.45
C ALA A 202 10.68 17.11 -25.54
N LYS A 203 10.26 16.57 -26.69
CA LYS A 203 9.63 17.37 -27.76
C LYS A 203 8.25 17.87 -27.35
N ALA A 204 7.48 17.08 -26.62
CA ALA A 204 6.17 17.47 -26.10
C ALA A 204 6.30 18.61 -25.08
N GLN A 205 7.27 18.53 -24.17
CA GLN A 205 7.57 19.60 -23.22
C GLN A 205 7.97 20.89 -23.95
N SER A 206 8.86 20.80 -24.93
CA SER A 206 9.22 21.94 -25.78
C SER A 206 8.00 22.57 -26.48
N ALA A 207 7.08 21.74 -26.97
CA ALA A 207 5.84 22.22 -27.60
C ALA A 207 4.91 22.92 -26.61
N LEU A 208 4.80 22.40 -25.37
CA LEU A 208 4.02 23.01 -24.30
C LEU A 208 4.61 24.37 -23.88
N ASP A 209 5.93 24.47 -23.73
CA ASP A 209 6.62 25.71 -23.39
C ASP A 209 6.44 26.78 -24.47
N ASN A 210 6.51 26.37 -25.75
CA ASN A 210 6.20 27.24 -26.88
C ASN A 210 4.75 27.71 -26.86
N SER A 211 3.80 26.83 -26.53
CA SER A 211 2.37 27.17 -26.40
C SER A 211 2.11 28.18 -25.27
N ASN A 212 2.74 27.97 -24.10
CA ASN A 212 2.66 28.90 -22.96
C ASN A 212 3.24 30.28 -23.31
N THR A 213 4.35 30.30 -24.04
CA THR A 213 4.96 31.53 -24.55
C THR A 213 4.04 32.24 -25.53
N ALA A 214 3.43 31.50 -26.47
CA ALA A 214 2.46 32.05 -27.41
C ALA A 214 1.24 32.64 -26.70
N ASN A 215 0.70 31.96 -25.68
CA ASN A 215 -0.43 32.47 -24.88
C ASN A 215 -0.06 33.75 -24.11
N THR A 216 1.14 33.79 -23.53
CA THR A 216 1.67 34.99 -22.87
C THR A 216 1.77 36.16 -23.84
N ASN A 217 2.32 35.94 -25.03
CA ASN A 217 2.41 36.95 -26.08
C ASN A 217 1.02 37.42 -26.54
N ALA A 218 0.06 36.51 -26.69
CA ALA A 218 -1.32 36.85 -27.03
C ALA A 218 -1.98 37.74 -25.95
N ASN A 219 -1.82 37.39 -24.68
CA ASN A 219 -2.32 38.19 -23.55
C ASN A 219 -1.68 39.59 -23.52
N ASN A 220 -0.37 39.67 -23.74
CA ASN A 220 0.35 40.94 -23.82
C ASN A 220 -0.15 41.80 -25.00
N ALA A 221 -0.40 41.18 -26.15
CA ALA A 221 -0.96 41.86 -27.31
C ALA A 221 -2.38 42.39 -27.03
N VAL A 222 -3.25 41.60 -26.37
CA VAL A 222 -4.59 42.03 -25.94
C VAL A 222 -4.52 43.20 -24.97
N SER A 223 -3.66 43.15 -23.95
CA SER A 223 -3.48 44.27 -23.02
C SER A 223 -2.99 45.53 -23.73
N THR A 224 -2.06 45.38 -24.68
CA THR A 224 -1.58 46.50 -25.50
C THR A 224 -2.70 47.09 -26.34
N ALA A 225 -3.51 46.26 -26.99
CA ALA A 225 -4.66 46.68 -27.79
C ALA A 225 -5.72 47.39 -26.94
N ASN A 226 -6.06 46.85 -25.77
CA ASN A 226 -6.99 47.48 -24.82
C ASN A 226 -6.49 48.84 -24.34
N SER A 227 -5.19 48.94 -24.04
CA SER A 227 -4.55 50.21 -23.64
C SER A 227 -4.59 51.24 -24.76
N ALA A 228 -4.32 50.82 -26.00
CA ALA A 228 -4.42 51.67 -27.18
C ALA A 228 -5.87 52.14 -27.42
N ALA A 229 -6.85 51.24 -27.32
CA ALA A 229 -8.28 51.57 -27.48
C ALA A 229 -8.75 52.59 -26.43
N ALA A 230 -8.38 52.40 -25.16
CA ALA A 230 -8.68 53.36 -24.09
C ALA A 230 -8.02 54.73 -24.34
N ALA A 231 -6.78 54.75 -24.83
CA ALA A 231 -6.07 55.97 -25.16
C ALA A 231 -6.73 56.76 -26.32
N VAL A 232 -7.43 56.09 -27.23
CA VAL A 232 -8.20 56.72 -28.31
C VAL A 232 -9.58 57.17 -27.83
N GLY A 233 -10.29 56.34 -27.05
CA GLY A 233 -11.63 56.65 -26.53
C GLY A 233 -11.69 57.88 -25.61
N ASN A 234 -10.56 58.27 -25.02
CA ASN A 234 -10.46 59.44 -24.14
C ASN A 234 -10.05 60.74 -24.87
N LYS A 235 -10.12 60.78 -26.21
CA LYS A 235 -9.78 61.97 -27.02
C LYS A 235 -11.01 62.47 -27.78
N ILE A 236 -11.08 63.80 -27.96
CA ILE A 236 -12.04 64.44 -28.89
C ILE A 236 -11.42 64.42 -30.29
N ASP A 237 -12.14 63.92 -31.28
CA ASP A 237 -11.66 63.89 -32.66
C ASP A 237 -11.54 65.31 -33.26
N LYS A 238 -10.42 65.58 -33.92
CA LYS A 238 -10.08 66.89 -34.49
C LYS A 238 -11.03 67.33 -35.62
N ASN A 239 -11.72 66.38 -36.24
CA ASN A 239 -12.67 66.61 -37.33
C ASN A 239 -14.10 66.86 -36.81
N GLY A 240 -14.33 66.82 -35.49
CA GLY A 240 -15.63 67.06 -34.88
C GLY A 240 -16.68 65.98 -35.10
N THR A 241 -16.31 64.77 -35.56
CA THR A 241 -17.29 63.71 -35.84
C THR A 241 -17.89 63.07 -34.58
N VAL A 242 -17.25 63.23 -33.43
CA VAL A 242 -17.75 62.75 -32.14
C VAL A 242 -18.25 63.94 -31.31
N ALA A 243 -19.56 63.97 -31.05
CA ALA A 243 -20.18 65.00 -30.23
C ALA A 243 -19.78 64.83 -28.75
N MET A 244 -19.53 65.94 -28.04
CA MET A 244 -19.35 65.93 -26.58
C MET A 244 -20.70 65.61 -25.92
N ALA A 245 -20.87 64.38 -25.45
CA ALA A 245 -22.12 63.93 -24.81
C ALA A 245 -22.20 64.26 -23.31
N ALA A 246 -21.13 64.81 -22.73
CA ALA A 246 -21.03 65.19 -21.31
C ALA A 246 -20.04 66.36 -21.12
N ASP A 247 -20.00 66.92 -19.91
CA ASP A 247 -19.10 68.02 -19.53
C ASP A 247 -17.62 67.60 -19.62
N LEU A 248 -16.77 68.49 -20.18
CA LEU A 248 -15.32 68.29 -20.24
C LEU A 248 -14.65 68.76 -18.94
N ASN A 249 -14.22 67.81 -18.09
CA ASN A 249 -13.48 68.11 -16.86
C ASN A 249 -11.96 68.04 -17.09
N LEU A 250 -11.25 69.16 -16.95
CA LEU A 250 -9.79 69.26 -17.13
C LEU A 250 -8.99 69.13 -15.82
N GLY A 251 -9.64 68.89 -14.69
CA GLY A 251 -9.01 68.89 -13.37
C GLY A 251 -8.29 70.22 -13.08
N THR A 252 -7.01 70.16 -12.71
CA THR A 252 -6.16 71.34 -12.46
C THR A 252 -5.33 71.77 -13.68
N HIS A 253 -5.57 71.19 -14.86
CA HIS A 253 -4.81 71.51 -16.07
C HIS A 253 -5.28 72.84 -16.69
N LYS A 254 -4.34 73.59 -17.27
CA LYS A 254 -4.62 74.88 -17.94
C LYS A 254 -5.11 74.64 -19.36
N VAL A 255 -6.13 75.39 -19.80
CA VAL A 255 -6.36 75.66 -21.22
C VAL A 255 -5.55 76.90 -21.58
N ILE A 256 -4.53 76.75 -22.42
CA ILE A 256 -3.66 77.84 -22.88
C ILE A 256 -3.96 78.15 -24.35
N ASN A 257 -3.62 79.35 -24.82
CA ASN A 257 -3.90 79.85 -26.18
C ASN A 257 -5.40 80.00 -26.53
N VAL A 258 -6.27 80.19 -25.53
CA VAL A 258 -7.65 80.66 -25.77
C VAL A 258 -7.57 82.13 -26.17
N VAL A 259 -8.02 82.46 -27.38
CA VAL A 259 -8.12 83.85 -27.86
C VAL A 259 -9.26 84.56 -27.13
N ASP A 260 -9.22 85.88 -27.04
CA ASP A 260 -10.29 86.65 -26.43
C ASP A 260 -11.66 86.34 -27.09
N PRO A 261 -12.71 86.12 -26.27
CA PRO A 261 -14.02 85.69 -26.78
C PRO A 261 -14.66 86.78 -27.64
N VAL A 262 -15.17 86.40 -28.82
CA VAL A 262 -15.89 87.30 -29.74
C VAL A 262 -17.38 86.98 -29.77
N ASN A 263 -17.76 85.70 -29.71
CA ASN A 263 -19.15 85.24 -29.67
C ASN A 263 -19.62 84.94 -28.24
N PRO A 264 -20.94 84.97 -27.98
CA PRO A 264 -21.49 84.69 -26.64
C PRO A 264 -21.20 83.27 -26.10
N GLN A 265 -20.80 82.33 -26.95
CA GLN A 265 -20.49 80.95 -26.59
C GLN A 265 -18.98 80.65 -26.52
N ASP A 266 -18.13 81.64 -26.76
CA ASP A 266 -16.68 81.45 -26.71
C ASP A 266 -16.19 81.28 -25.26
N ALA A 267 -15.16 80.44 -25.06
CA ALA A 267 -14.51 80.33 -23.77
C ALA A 267 -13.74 81.63 -23.45
N ALA A 268 -13.95 82.21 -22.27
CA ALA A 268 -13.25 83.41 -21.83
C ALA A 268 -11.98 83.10 -21.04
N THR A 269 -10.90 83.86 -21.24
CA THR A 269 -9.70 83.74 -20.40
C THR A 269 -9.97 84.24 -18.98
N ARG A 270 -9.26 83.68 -17.98
CA ARG A 270 -9.35 84.19 -16.61
C ARG A 270 -9.07 85.69 -16.55
N ASN A 271 -8.09 86.20 -17.31
CA ASN A 271 -7.75 87.62 -17.36
C ASN A 271 -8.94 88.47 -17.82
N PHE A 272 -9.66 88.04 -18.86
CA PHE A 272 -10.86 88.69 -19.36
C PHE A 272 -11.95 88.78 -18.27
N VAL A 273 -12.24 87.66 -17.60
CA VAL A 273 -13.26 87.61 -16.54
C VAL A 273 -12.84 88.38 -15.29
N THR A 274 -11.58 88.27 -14.83
CA THR A 274 -11.12 88.94 -13.60
C THR A 274 -11.02 90.45 -13.73
N THR A 275 -10.87 90.96 -14.95
CA THR A 275 -10.94 92.41 -15.19
C THR A 275 -12.39 92.91 -15.12
N MET A 276 -13.39 92.04 -15.25
CA MET A 276 -14.82 92.36 -15.18
C MET A 276 -15.51 92.04 -13.83
N THR A 277 -14.90 91.26 -12.92
CA THR A 277 -15.63 90.72 -11.73
C THR A 277 -14.97 90.97 -10.36
N ASN A 278 -14.12 91.99 -10.19
CA ASN A 278 -13.58 92.33 -8.86
C ASN A 278 -14.59 93.08 -7.97
N GLY A 279 -15.55 92.33 -7.41
CA GLY A 279 -16.40 92.74 -6.29
C GLY A 279 -16.63 91.58 -5.29
N SER A 280 -15.91 91.62 -4.16
CA SER A 280 -16.12 90.92 -2.87
C SER A 280 -16.00 89.38 -2.74
N SER A 281 -15.09 88.94 -1.85
CA SER A 281 -14.92 87.57 -1.33
C SER A 281 -15.52 87.38 0.07
N GLY A 282 -16.22 86.27 0.28
CA GLY A 282 -16.62 85.71 1.58
C GLY A 282 -17.29 84.36 1.33
N TYR A 283 -16.96 83.31 2.10
CA TYR A 283 -17.47 81.96 1.86
C TYR A 283 -19.00 81.97 1.69
N ALA A 284 -19.46 81.38 0.60
CA ALA A 284 -20.88 81.33 0.29
C ALA A 284 -21.65 80.63 1.41
N LYS A 285 -22.79 81.21 1.80
CA LYS A 285 -23.76 80.65 2.73
C LYS A 285 -23.99 79.17 2.41
N GLY A 286 -23.75 78.28 3.38
CA GLY A 286 -23.85 76.82 3.23
C GLY A 286 -22.53 76.08 2.99
N ALA A 287 -21.37 76.74 3.10
CA ALA A 287 -20.07 76.08 3.02
C ALA A 287 -19.80 75.19 4.25
N LEU A 288 -19.32 73.95 4.04
CA LEU A 288 -18.90 73.05 5.13
C LEU A 288 -17.70 73.65 5.87
N ILE A 289 -17.83 73.82 7.18
CA ILE A 289 -16.80 74.33 8.10
C ILE A 289 -15.95 73.17 8.62
N LYS A 290 -16.55 72.19 9.29
CA LYS A 290 -15.84 71.03 9.87
C LYS A 290 -16.73 69.79 9.99
N ARG A 291 -16.10 68.61 9.97
CA ARG A 291 -16.74 67.30 10.23
C ARG A 291 -16.04 66.65 11.42
N THR A 292 -16.79 66.28 12.45
CA THR A 292 -16.26 65.63 13.65
C THR A 292 -16.96 64.30 13.91
N THR A 293 -16.20 63.24 14.17
CA THR A 293 -16.72 61.92 14.54
C THR A 293 -16.57 61.70 16.05
N LEU A 294 -17.64 61.26 16.69
CA LEU A 294 -17.76 61.09 18.13
C LEU A 294 -18.01 59.62 18.46
N THR A 295 -17.09 59.00 19.20
CA THR A 295 -17.12 57.57 19.56
C THR A 295 -17.01 57.32 21.06
N VAL A 296 -16.81 58.38 21.86
CA VAL A 296 -16.75 58.35 23.32
C VAL A 296 -17.58 59.52 23.84
N SER A 297 -18.52 59.24 24.76
CA SER A 297 -19.43 60.25 25.34
C SER A 297 -18.70 61.47 25.89
N GLY A 298 -19.28 62.66 25.73
CA GLY A 298 -18.64 63.91 26.15
C GLY A 298 -19.46 65.14 25.79
N THR A 299 -18.77 66.28 25.65
CA THR A 299 -19.36 67.56 25.28
C THR A 299 -18.81 68.04 23.94
N PHE A 300 -19.68 68.47 23.04
CA PHE A 300 -19.33 68.98 21.72
C PHE A 300 -19.45 70.51 21.67
N ALA A 301 -18.42 71.20 21.21
CA ALA A 301 -18.40 72.66 21.04
C ALA A 301 -18.41 73.06 19.56
N PHE A 302 -19.35 73.94 19.20
CA PHE A 302 -19.52 74.44 17.84
C PHE A 302 -18.48 75.52 17.49
N ASP A 303 -18.10 75.59 16.21
CA ASP A 303 -17.38 76.74 15.69
C ASP A 303 -18.28 78.00 15.75
N PRO A 304 -17.77 79.18 16.16
CA PRO A 304 -18.56 80.40 16.22
C PRO A 304 -19.23 80.82 14.90
N LYS A 305 -18.73 80.32 13.76
CA LYS A 305 -19.28 80.60 12.43
C LYS A 305 -20.36 79.61 12.00
N THR A 306 -20.69 78.62 12.82
CA THR A 306 -21.71 77.62 12.48
C THR A 306 -23.09 78.24 12.50
N THR A 307 -23.76 78.25 11.35
CA THR A 307 -25.17 78.64 11.23
C THR A 307 -26.08 77.44 10.99
N THR A 308 -25.52 76.33 10.53
CA THR A 308 -26.24 75.06 10.37
C THR A 308 -25.36 73.91 10.78
N TYR A 309 -25.91 72.91 11.47
CA TYR A 309 -25.23 71.63 11.62
C TYR A 309 -26.15 70.47 11.29
N ILE A 310 -25.53 69.40 10.81
CA ILE A 310 -26.13 68.09 10.62
C ILE A 310 -25.44 67.14 11.58
N VAL A 311 -26.21 66.39 12.37
CA VAL A 311 -25.70 65.29 13.17
C VAL A 311 -26.36 64.00 12.70
N GLU A 312 -25.55 63.01 12.40
CA GLU A 312 -25.99 61.68 11.98
C GLU A 312 -25.35 60.63 12.86
N GLY A 313 -26.03 59.52 13.09
CA GLY A 313 -25.43 58.43 13.84
C GLY A 313 -26.30 57.21 13.98
N CYS A 314 -25.82 56.26 14.78
CA CYS A 314 -26.60 55.11 15.19
C CYS A 314 -26.53 54.84 16.71
N GLY A 315 -27.58 54.22 17.24
CA GLY A 315 -27.61 53.63 18.58
C GLY A 315 -26.62 52.46 18.72
N GLY A 316 -26.32 52.04 19.94
CA GLY A 316 -25.57 50.79 20.17
C GLY A 316 -26.38 49.56 19.73
N GLY A 317 -25.73 48.59 19.10
CA GLY A 317 -26.36 47.34 18.69
C GLY A 317 -26.47 46.35 19.84
N GLY A 318 -27.49 45.49 19.83
CA GLY A 318 -27.66 44.43 20.82
C GLY A 318 -26.76 43.22 20.56
N ALA A 319 -26.44 42.48 21.61
CA ALA A 319 -25.72 41.21 21.47
C ALA A 319 -26.63 40.09 20.95
N GLY A 320 -26.06 39.10 20.27
CA GLY A 320 -26.78 37.87 19.95
C GLY A 320 -26.98 37.00 21.19
N GLY A 321 -27.93 36.08 21.12
CA GLY A 321 -28.18 35.10 22.17
C GLY A 321 -27.22 33.91 22.10
N GLY A 322 -26.83 33.38 23.25
CA GLY A 322 -26.09 32.13 23.33
C GLY A 322 -26.95 30.90 22.98
N SER A 323 -26.30 29.78 22.66
CA SER A 323 -26.99 28.50 22.47
C SER A 323 -26.97 27.66 23.74
N GLY A 324 -28.06 26.97 24.06
CA GLY A 324 -28.12 26.00 25.15
C GLY A 324 -27.36 24.71 24.82
N ALA A 325 -26.88 23.97 25.82
CA ALA A 325 -26.01 22.81 25.60
C ALA A 325 -26.70 21.65 24.84
N ALA A 326 -26.20 21.31 23.67
CA ALA A 326 -26.63 20.14 22.90
C ALA A 326 -25.97 18.86 23.48
N ALA A 327 -26.36 18.47 24.70
CA ALA A 327 -25.69 17.45 25.51
C ALA A 327 -25.86 15.99 25.02
N SER A 328 -26.70 15.76 24.01
CA SER A 328 -27.00 14.43 23.47
C SER A 328 -26.80 14.38 21.96
N ALA A 329 -26.53 13.19 21.42
CA ALA A 329 -26.53 12.96 19.98
C ALA A 329 -27.93 13.21 19.39
N GLY A 330 -27.99 13.75 18.18
CA GLY A 330 -29.21 14.18 17.50
C GLY A 330 -29.74 15.54 17.95
N THR A 331 -29.08 16.23 18.91
CA THR A 331 -29.55 17.51 19.44
C THR A 331 -28.77 18.71 18.91
N CYS A 332 -29.45 19.84 18.77
CA CYS A 332 -28.80 21.12 18.48
C CYS A 332 -29.53 22.29 19.13
N SER A 333 -28.86 23.44 19.16
CA SER A 333 -29.40 24.70 19.64
C SER A 333 -28.80 25.85 18.83
N ALA A 334 -29.61 26.87 18.58
CA ALA A 334 -29.25 28.07 17.85
C ALA A 334 -29.80 29.30 18.56
N GLY A 335 -28.93 30.21 18.98
CA GLY A 335 -29.32 31.52 19.48
C GLY A 335 -29.75 32.46 18.35
N ALA A 336 -30.57 33.45 18.66
CA ALA A 336 -30.97 34.48 17.71
C ALA A 336 -29.96 35.63 17.66
N GLY A 337 -29.95 36.39 16.56
CA GLY A 337 -29.12 37.58 16.42
C GLY A 337 -29.66 38.75 17.25
N GLY A 338 -28.76 39.62 17.69
CA GLY A 338 -29.10 40.92 18.26
C GLY A 338 -29.40 41.93 17.16
N SER A 339 -30.29 42.87 17.43
CA SER A 339 -30.66 43.89 16.45
C SER A 339 -29.67 45.05 16.46
N SER A 340 -29.67 45.82 15.40
CA SER A 340 -28.88 47.05 15.33
C SER A 340 -29.54 48.20 16.09
N GLY A 341 -28.74 49.18 16.48
CA GLY A 341 -29.24 50.47 16.92
C GLY A 341 -29.90 51.24 15.78
N ALA A 342 -30.86 52.10 16.11
CA ALA A 342 -31.56 52.90 15.12
C ALA A 342 -30.59 53.89 14.46
N TRP A 343 -30.81 54.23 13.19
CA TRP A 343 -30.01 55.21 12.46
C TRP A 343 -30.83 56.45 12.19
N GLY A 344 -30.22 57.62 12.30
CA GLY A 344 -30.92 58.86 12.01
C GLY A 344 -30.01 60.05 11.80
N VAL A 345 -30.60 61.06 11.17
CA VAL A 345 -29.99 62.35 10.84
C VAL A 345 -30.89 63.43 11.42
N ALA A 346 -30.27 64.37 12.13
CA ALA A 346 -30.91 65.62 12.52
C ALA A 346 -30.19 66.82 11.89
N LYS A 347 -30.95 67.85 11.54
CA LYS A 347 -30.44 69.12 11.05
C LYS A 347 -31.01 70.25 11.89
N VAL A 348 -30.14 71.17 12.33
CA VAL A 348 -30.55 72.36 13.06
C VAL A 348 -29.90 73.58 12.42
N THR A 349 -30.69 74.61 12.19
CA THR A 349 -30.26 75.91 11.67
C THR A 349 -30.50 76.98 12.73
N GLY A 350 -29.53 77.86 12.95
CA GLY A 350 -29.58 78.89 13.98
C GLY A 350 -28.51 79.97 13.75
N SER A 351 -28.51 81.00 14.58
CA SER A 351 -27.51 82.08 14.52
C SER A 351 -26.31 81.85 15.46
N SER A 352 -26.47 80.98 16.46
CA SER A 352 -25.41 80.51 17.35
C SER A 352 -25.84 79.22 18.06
N PHE A 353 -24.89 78.39 18.48
CA PHE A 353 -25.17 77.14 19.17
C PHE A 353 -24.36 77.03 20.46
N SER A 354 -25.02 76.61 21.53
CA SER A 354 -24.35 76.25 22.79
C SER A 354 -23.75 74.85 22.69
N ALA A 355 -22.75 74.56 23.52
CA ALA A 355 -22.15 73.24 23.57
C ALA A 355 -23.20 72.17 23.95
N VAL A 356 -23.14 71.00 23.32
CA VAL A 356 -24.11 69.91 23.51
C VAL A 356 -23.43 68.71 24.14
N ASN A 357 -24.01 68.19 25.22
CA ASN A 357 -23.60 66.91 25.78
C ASN A 357 -24.16 65.77 24.92
N PHE A 358 -23.31 64.81 24.59
CA PHE A 358 -23.68 63.67 23.79
C PHE A 358 -23.29 62.37 24.49
N THR A 359 -24.10 61.35 24.29
CA THR A 359 -23.90 60.00 24.81
C THR A 359 -23.69 59.07 23.64
N ILE A 360 -22.62 58.28 23.67
CA ILE A 360 -22.43 57.16 22.76
C ILE A 360 -22.93 55.90 23.47
N GLY A 361 -23.94 55.27 22.89
CA GLY A 361 -24.49 54.03 23.41
C GLY A 361 -23.48 52.91 23.33
N SER A 362 -23.28 52.17 24.42
CA SER A 362 -22.42 50.98 24.42
C SER A 362 -22.99 49.88 23.53
N GLY A 363 -22.14 48.97 23.05
CA GLY A 363 -22.62 47.73 22.46
C GLY A 363 -23.26 46.84 23.52
N GLY A 364 -24.21 46.00 23.11
CA GLY A 364 -24.80 45.01 23.99
C GLY A 364 -23.78 43.97 24.43
N ASN A 365 -23.78 43.63 25.72
CA ASN A 365 -22.93 42.57 26.27
C ASN A 365 -23.47 41.19 25.89
N GLN A 366 -22.58 40.26 25.52
CA GLN A 366 -22.93 38.90 25.09
C GLN A 366 -23.56 37.99 26.17
N GLY A 367 -23.68 38.44 27.41
CA GLY A 367 -24.24 37.66 28.52
C GLY A 367 -23.38 36.45 28.92
N SER A 368 -23.98 35.53 29.68
CA SER A 368 -23.39 34.22 29.96
C SER A 368 -23.69 33.24 28.83
N ALA A 369 -22.96 32.13 28.73
CA ALA A 369 -23.23 31.13 27.69
C ALA A 369 -24.64 30.56 27.86
N GLY A 370 -25.36 30.38 26.75
CA GLY A 370 -26.74 29.89 26.73
C GLY A 370 -27.81 30.90 27.18
N THR A 371 -27.47 32.16 27.48
CA THR A 371 -28.45 33.19 27.85
C THR A 371 -28.78 34.14 26.69
N ALA A 372 -29.85 34.93 26.83
CA ALA A 372 -30.16 35.99 25.88
C ALA A 372 -29.04 37.05 25.86
N GLY A 373 -28.85 37.70 24.71
CA GLY A 373 -27.91 38.81 24.58
C GLY A 373 -28.41 40.04 25.33
N GLY A 374 -27.49 40.90 25.77
CA GLY A 374 -27.82 42.20 26.33
C GLY A 374 -28.21 43.21 25.24
N ASN A 375 -29.12 44.13 25.58
CA ASN A 375 -29.45 45.28 24.75
C ASN A 375 -28.25 46.24 24.62
N GLY A 376 -28.18 46.96 23.51
CA GLY A 376 -27.24 48.07 23.36
C GLY A 376 -27.63 49.28 24.23
N GLY A 377 -26.77 50.29 24.21
CA GLY A 377 -27.04 51.61 24.79
C GLY A 377 -27.63 52.58 23.77
N GLN A 378 -28.43 53.54 24.25
CA GLN A 378 -28.94 54.64 23.44
C GLN A 378 -27.80 55.60 23.09
N THR A 379 -27.76 56.05 21.84
CA THR A 379 -26.86 57.14 21.41
C THR A 379 -27.67 58.43 21.32
N SER A 380 -27.16 59.54 21.84
CA SER A 380 -27.87 60.82 21.78
C SER A 380 -26.93 62.01 21.62
N PHE A 381 -27.37 63.01 20.88
CA PHE A 381 -26.75 64.33 20.80
C PHE A 381 -27.71 65.34 21.44
N GLY A 382 -27.62 65.49 22.76
CA GLY A 382 -28.63 66.17 23.56
C GLY A 382 -30.04 65.61 23.30
N GLY A 383 -31.04 66.49 23.20
CA GLY A 383 -32.40 66.14 22.75
C GLY A 383 -32.61 66.32 21.24
N VAL A 384 -31.55 66.64 20.48
CA VAL A 384 -31.66 66.98 19.05
C VAL A 384 -31.76 65.73 18.20
N LEU A 385 -30.98 64.72 18.54
CA LEU A 385 -31.02 63.39 17.93
C LEU A 385 -30.89 62.34 19.03
N VAL A 386 -31.87 61.48 19.15
CA VAL A 386 -31.92 60.37 20.11
C VAL A 386 -32.17 59.10 19.33
N LEU A 387 -31.22 58.18 19.41
CA LEU A 387 -31.16 56.96 18.62
C LEU A 387 -31.31 55.76 19.55
N PRO A 388 -32.50 55.13 19.57
CA PRO A 388 -32.74 53.97 20.39
C PRO A 388 -31.74 52.84 20.15
N ALA A 389 -31.52 52.06 21.19
CA ALA A 389 -30.60 50.93 21.15
C ALA A 389 -31.23 49.69 20.53
N GLY A 390 -30.39 48.84 19.93
CA GLY A 390 -30.79 47.50 19.50
C GLY A 390 -31.07 46.59 20.68
N GLY A 391 -32.09 45.74 20.54
CA GLY A 391 -32.41 44.66 21.46
C GLY A 391 -31.45 43.48 21.36
N GLY A 392 -31.27 42.76 22.47
CA GLY A 392 -30.49 41.54 22.52
C GLY A 392 -31.25 40.33 21.98
N GLY A 393 -30.54 39.43 21.29
CA GLY A 393 -31.10 38.22 20.69
C GLY A 393 -31.54 37.19 21.73
N GLY A 394 -32.62 36.47 21.45
CA GLY A 394 -33.13 35.40 22.31
C GLY A 394 -32.17 34.22 22.47
N ALA A 395 -32.21 33.58 23.65
CA ALA A 395 -31.43 32.39 23.95
C ALA A 395 -31.87 31.17 23.13
N GLY A 396 -30.91 30.37 22.66
CA GLY A 396 -31.13 29.12 21.96
C GLY A 396 -31.71 28.03 22.88
N GLY A 397 -32.89 27.49 22.54
CA GLY A 397 -33.42 26.26 23.12
C GLY A 397 -32.77 25.01 22.49
N VAL A 398 -32.68 23.91 23.23
CA VAL A 398 -32.14 22.63 22.72
C VAL A 398 -33.28 21.78 22.16
N VAL A 399 -33.11 21.23 20.96
CA VAL A 399 -34.11 20.35 20.31
C VAL A 399 -33.54 18.98 19.97
N ASN A 400 -34.37 17.95 20.08
CA ASN A 400 -34.06 16.56 19.69
C ASN A 400 -35.00 16.01 18.60
N SER A 401 -36.17 16.61 18.40
CA SER A 401 -37.12 16.35 17.30
C SER A 401 -38.12 17.51 17.21
N SER A 402 -38.45 17.97 15.99
CA SER A 402 -39.12 19.26 15.66
C SER A 402 -38.20 20.48 15.60
N GLN A 403 -38.60 21.48 14.81
CA GLN A 403 -37.89 22.76 14.65
C GLN A 403 -38.20 23.70 15.83
N VAL A 404 -37.19 24.37 16.36
CA VAL A 404 -37.38 25.54 17.24
C VAL A 404 -36.83 26.76 16.52
N ILE A 405 -37.69 27.78 16.41
CA ILE A 405 -37.35 29.11 15.94
C ILE A 405 -37.27 30.01 17.16
N VAL A 406 -36.08 30.51 17.45
CA VAL A 406 -35.87 31.52 18.48
C VAL A 406 -36.02 32.88 17.82
N GLY A 407 -36.99 33.66 18.29
CA GLY A 407 -37.26 34.99 17.77
C GLY A 407 -36.02 35.87 17.78
N GLY A 408 -35.78 36.52 16.65
CA GLY A 408 -34.81 37.61 16.52
C GLY A 408 -35.10 38.73 17.49
N ALA A 409 -34.07 39.49 17.85
CA ALA A 409 -34.30 40.76 18.51
C ALA A 409 -35.00 41.71 17.54
N TRP A 410 -36.10 42.33 17.98
CA TRP A 410 -36.71 43.42 17.23
C TRP A 410 -35.74 44.60 17.11
N GLY A 411 -35.78 45.26 15.97
CA GLY A 411 -35.07 46.48 15.65
C GLY A 411 -35.22 47.51 16.75
N ALA A 412 -34.17 48.32 16.94
CA ALA A 412 -34.30 49.53 17.73
C ALA A 412 -35.48 50.37 17.22
N GLY A 413 -36.31 50.88 18.13
CA GLY A 413 -37.45 51.72 17.74
C GLY A 413 -37.03 53.03 17.05
N THR A 414 -38.03 53.77 16.58
CA THR A 414 -37.82 54.96 15.74
C THR A 414 -36.99 56.04 16.45
N PRO A 415 -35.99 56.62 15.77
CA PRO A 415 -35.29 57.80 16.25
C PRO A 415 -36.24 58.93 16.65
N SER A 416 -35.83 59.72 17.65
CA SER A 416 -36.57 60.90 18.09
C SER A 416 -35.64 62.10 18.28
N GLY A 417 -36.22 63.28 18.50
CA GLY A 417 -35.48 64.51 18.77
C GLY A 417 -36.01 65.70 18.01
N THR A 418 -35.67 66.90 18.48
CA THR A 418 -36.23 68.16 17.94
C THR A 418 -35.68 68.54 16.57
N GLY A 419 -34.56 67.95 16.14
CA GLY A 419 -33.91 68.26 14.85
C GLY A 419 -34.03 67.15 13.81
N LEU A 420 -34.74 66.06 14.09
CA LEU A 420 -34.79 64.87 13.23
C LEU A 420 -35.32 65.22 11.83
N ILE A 421 -34.50 64.97 10.80
CA ILE A 421 -34.91 65.13 9.39
C ILE A 421 -35.20 63.80 8.73
N HIS A 422 -34.53 62.74 9.17
CA HIS A 422 -34.80 61.38 8.72
C HIS A 422 -34.28 60.39 9.75
N GLY A 423 -34.99 59.29 9.92
CA GLY A 423 -34.58 58.21 10.80
C GLY A 423 -35.20 56.91 10.33
N SER A 424 -34.50 55.82 10.59
CA SER A 424 -35.00 54.47 10.41
C SER A 424 -34.84 53.71 11.71
N ASP A 425 -35.80 52.82 11.96
CA ASP A 425 -35.67 51.79 12.98
C ASP A 425 -34.39 50.97 12.72
N GLY A 426 -33.88 50.34 13.77
CA GLY A 426 -32.79 49.39 13.63
C GLY A 426 -33.25 48.18 12.83
N ASN A 427 -32.36 47.58 12.05
CA ASN A 427 -32.60 46.26 11.49
C ASN A 427 -32.72 45.21 12.59
N ASP A 428 -33.73 44.34 12.45
CA ASP A 428 -33.94 43.17 13.31
C ASP A 428 -32.71 42.27 13.31
N GLY A 429 -32.48 41.61 14.45
CA GLY A 429 -31.63 40.42 14.49
C GLY A 429 -32.38 39.26 13.84
N GLN A 430 -31.69 38.43 13.07
CA GLN A 430 -32.35 37.28 12.44
C GLN A 430 -32.69 36.21 13.49
N PRO A 431 -33.74 35.40 13.27
CA PRO A 431 -34.06 34.29 14.16
C PRO A 431 -32.97 33.22 14.14
N GLY A 432 -32.81 32.52 15.26
CA GLY A 432 -32.05 31.27 15.32
C GLY A 432 -32.97 30.09 15.00
N VAL A 433 -32.53 29.18 14.14
CA VAL A 433 -33.28 27.98 13.75
C VAL A 433 -32.50 26.74 14.11
N ALA A 434 -33.10 25.86 14.91
CA ALA A 434 -32.53 24.56 15.24
C ALA A 434 -33.38 23.46 14.61
N LEU A 435 -32.80 22.68 13.68
CA LEU A 435 -33.48 21.60 12.96
C LEU A 435 -33.06 20.22 13.49
N SER A 436 -33.98 19.26 13.41
CA SER A 436 -33.73 17.86 13.79
C SER A 436 -32.53 17.27 13.04
N GLY A 437 -31.77 16.40 13.71
CA GLY A 437 -30.58 15.77 13.13
C GLY A 437 -29.27 16.53 13.36
N GLY A 438 -29.29 17.56 14.21
CA GLY A 438 -28.06 18.26 14.63
C GLY A 438 -27.63 19.39 13.69
N SER A 439 -28.56 20.08 13.03
CA SER A 439 -28.25 21.16 12.07
C SER A 439 -28.80 22.51 12.55
N PRO A 440 -28.06 23.25 13.40
CA PRO A 440 -28.42 24.60 13.82
C PRO A 440 -27.96 25.67 12.81
N TRP A 441 -28.79 26.69 12.64
CA TRP A 441 -28.47 27.95 11.97
C TRP A 441 -28.80 29.10 12.93
N SER A 442 -27.78 29.68 13.54
CA SER A 442 -27.97 30.84 14.44
C SER A 442 -28.32 32.11 13.70
N GLY A 443 -28.98 33.04 14.38
CA GLY A 443 -29.38 34.30 13.77
C GLY A 443 -28.19 35.22 13.49
N ALA A 444 -28.14 35.82 12.31
CA ALA A 444 -27.24 36.94 12.02
C ALA A 444 -27.66 38.20 12.81
N GLY A 445 -26.70 39.04 13.18
CA GLY A 445 -26.99 40.32 13.81
C GLY A 445 -27.56 41.34 12.81
N GLY A 446 -28.25 42.36 13.32
CA GLY A 446 -28.71 43.50 12.52
C GLY A 446 -27.56 44.43 12.10
N GLY A 447 -27.63 45.00 10.90
CA GLY A 447 -26.64 45.98 10.41
C GLY A 447 -27.12 47.42 10.49
N THR A 448 -26.18 48.37 10.47
CA THR A 448 -26.42 49.82 10.30
C THR A 448 -25.72 50.31 9.03
N PRO A 449 -25.92 51.58 8.60
CA PRO A 449 -25.10 52.19 7.56
C PRO A 449 -23.59 52.24 7.87
N TYR A 450 -23.19 52.00 9.12
CA TYR A 450 -21.79 52.06 9.58
C TYR A 450 -21.20 50.70 9.92
N GLY A 451 -21.96 49.62 9.79
CA GLY A 451 -21.48 48.30 10.17
C GLY A 451 -22.43 47.17 9.79
N SER A 452 -21.86 46.01 9.47
CA SER A 452 -22.62 44.79 9.25
C SER A 452 -22.81 44.03 10.56
N GLY A 453 -23.97 43.40 10.72
CA GLY A 453 -24.22 42.54 11.86
C GLY A 453 -23.30 41.32 11.90
N GLY A 454 -23.24 40.68 13.07
CA GLY A 454 -22.49 39.46 13.26
C GLY A 454 -22.92 38.38 12.26
N ARG A 455 -21.96 37.62 11.75
CA ARG A 455 -22.23 36.50 10.83
C ARG A 455 -22.82 35.31 11.60
N PRO A 456 -23.85 34.65 11.05
CA PRO A 456 -24.44 33.48 11.68
C PRO A 456 -23.46 32.31 11.70
N VAL A 457 -23.52 31.52 12.77
CA VAL A 457 -22.91 30.20 12.88
C VAL A 457 -23.89 29.14 12.35
N VAL A 458 -23.42 28.30 11.42
CA VAL A 458 -24.22 27.23 10.80
C VAL A 458 -23.43 25.94 10.82
N PHE A 459 -24.08 24.84 11.22
CA PHE A 459 -23.52 23.49 11.13
C PHE A 459 -24.51 22.55 10.43
N ASN A 460 -24.00 21.58 9.70
CA ASN A 460 -24.79 20.54 9.04
C ASN A 460 -24.36 19.16 9.58
N GLY A 461 -24.93 18.75 10.71
CA GLY A 461 -24.54 17.56 11.45
C GLY A 461 -23.14 17.66 12.11
N GLY A 462 -22.69 16.54 12.69
CA GLY A 462 -21.40 16.45 13.40
C GLY A 462 -21.42 17.06 14.82
N SER A 463 -20.35 16.86 15.58
CA SER A 463 -20.20 17.38 16.96
C SER A 463 -19.43 18.71 16.93
N SER A 464 -20.14 19.83 16.99
CA SER A 464 -19.57 21.17 16.81
C SER A 464 -20.23 22.21 17.70
N SER A 465 -19.47 23.19 18.15
CA SER A 465 -19.96 24.38 18.84
C SER A 465 -19.16 25.61 18.45
N ALA A 466 -19.82 26.75 18.25
CA ALA A 466 -19.15 28.02 18.11
C ALA A 466 -20.01 29.16 18.65
N SER A 467 -19.35 30.10 19.33
CA SER A 467 -19.99 31.32 19.81
C SER A 467 -20.29 32.26 18.64
N GLY A 468 -21.33 33.08 18.80
CA GLY A 468 -21.72 34.04 17.78
C GLY A 468 -20.62 35.06 17.48
N SER A 469 -20.51 35.46 16.21
CA SER A 469 -19.60 36.54 15.83
C SER A 469 -20.10 37.89 16.37
N PRO A 470 -19.23 38.76 16.91
CA PRO A 470 -19.61 40.12 17.23
C PRO A 470 -20.00 40.88 15.96
N GLY A 471 -20.81 41.92 16.11
CA GLY A 471 -21.08 42.89 15.04
C GLY A 471 -19.79 43.53 14.53
N ARG A 472 -19.79 44.03 13.30
CA ARG A 472 -18.61 44.66 12.67
C ARG A 472 -18.97 46.08 12.24
N GLY A 473 -18.49 47.07 12.98
CA GLY A 473 -18.78 48.49 12.75
C GLY A 473 -19.91 49.02 13.65
N TYR A 474 -20.06 50.34 13.72
CA TYR A 474 -20.84 50.98 14.79
C TYR A 474 -22.33 50.65 14.76
N GLY A 475 -22.91 50.42 15.93
CA GLY A 475 -24.33 50.11 16.16
C GLY A 475 -24.81 48.78 15.60
N SER A 476 -23.92 47.96 15.05
CA SER A 476 -24.28 46.63 14.53
C SER A 476 -24.54 45.64 15.67
N GLY A 477 -25.50 44.74 15.44
CA GLY A 477 -25.85 43.67 16.38
C GLY A 477 -24.93 42.45 16.25
N GLY A 478 -24.80 41.68 17.33
CA GLY A 478 -24.05 40.42 17.33
C GLY A 478 -24.86 39.23 16.80
N ALA A 479 -24.19 38.20 16.30
CA ALA A 479 -24.86 36.95 15.89
C ALA A 479 -25.16 36.04 17.08
N GLY A 480 -26.14 35.15 16.92
CA GLY A 480 -26.37 34.07 17.87
C GLY A 480 -25.24 33.03 17.88
N GLY A 481 -25.09 32.32 18.98
CA GLY A 481 -24.24 31.12 19.06
C GLY A 481 -24.96 29.88 18.53
N ALA A 482 -24.20 28.83 18.19
CA ALA A 482 -24.78 27.54 17.82
C ALA A 482 -23.95 26.38 18.39
N CYS A 483 -24.65 25.31 18.74
CA CYS A 483 -24.00 24.04 19.10
C CYS A 483 -24.85 22.84 18.69
N THR A 484 -24.19 21.72 18.45
CA THR A 484 -24.78 20.46 18.01
C THR A 484 -24.01 19.27 18.56
N ASN A 485 -24.72 18.18 18.84
CA ASN A 485 -24.22 16.85 19.23
C ASN A 485 -23.11 16.84 20.31
N LEU A 486 -23.46 16.49 21.54
CA LEU A 486 -22.53 16.26 22.66
C LEU A 486 -21.63 17.47 22.98
N ASN A 487 -22.14 18.70 22.83
CA ASN A 487 -21.38 19.94 23.00
C ASN A 487 -21.99 20.86 24.06
N SER A 488 -21.15 21.70 24.67
CA SER A 488 -21.56 22.67 25.69
C SER A 488 -22.25 23.90 25.10
N GLN A 489 -22.93 24.63 25.98
CA GLN A 489 -23.49 25.95 25.69
C GLN A 489 -22.45 26.93 25.14
N THR A 490 -22.89 27.87 24.30
CA THR A 490 -22.03 28.90 23.69
C THR A 490 -22.53 30.30 23.97
N TYR A 491 -21.65 31.30 23.80
CA TYR A 491 -22.01 32.71 23.91
C TYR A 491 -22.60 33.22 22.59
N GLY A 492 -23.43 34.26 22.65
CA GLY A 492 -23.69 35.07 21.48
C GLY A 492 -22.52 36.00 21.17
N GLY A 493 -22.60 36.71 20.05
CA GLY A 493 -21.66 37.77 19.72
C GLY A 493 -22.02 39.09 20.41
N ALA A 494 -21.03 39.85 20.84
CA ALA A 494 -21.26 41.20 21.37
C ALA A 494 -21.78 42.15 20.28
N GLY A 495 -22.68 43.07 20.68
CA GLY A 495 -23.07 44.20 19.84
C GLY A 495 -21.99 45.28 19.82
N GLN A 496 -22.06 46.19 18.86
CA GLN A 496 -21.09 47.29 18.71
C GLN A 496 -21.63 48.61 19.27
N PRO A 497 -20.75 49.48 19.81
CA PRO A 497 -21.17 50.80 20.28
C PRO A 497 -21.69 51.66 19.13
N GLY A 498 -22.52 52.64 19.46
CA GLY A 498 -23.02 53.62 18.50
C GLY A 498 -21.95 54.61 18.04
N ILE A 499 -22.37 55.58 17.22
CA ILE A 499 -21.51 56.64 16.69
C ILE A 499 -22.35 57.88 16.45
N LEU A 500 -21.72 59.05 16.52
CA LEU A 500 -22.26 60.31 15.98
C LEU A 500 -21.23 60.97 15.06
N ILE A 501 -21.70 61.60 13.99
CA ILE A 501 -20.92 62.40 13.06
C ILE A 501 -21.61 63.75 12.92
N VAL A 502 -20.88 64.82 13.23
CA VAL A 502 -21.39 66.20 13.18
C VAL A 502 -20.70 66.94 12.04
N TRP A 503 -21.48 67.51 11.12
CA TRP A 503 -21.03 68.44 10.10
C TRP A 503 -21.54 69.84 10.41
N GLU A 504 -20.66 70.83 10.43
CA GLU A 504 -20.98 72.24 10.66
C GLU A 504 -20.83 73.03 9.37
N TYR A 505 -21.73 73.99 9.13
CA TYR A 505 -21.80 74.80 7.92
C TYR A 505 -21.96 76.30 8.26
N ALA A 506 -21.37 77.15 7.42
CA ALA A 506 -21.36 78.62 7.53
C ALA A 506 -22.65 79.27 7.05
#